data_AF-A0AA91A7F7-F1
#
_entry.id   AF-A0AA91A7F7-F1
#
_cell.length_a   1.000
_cell.length_b   1.000
_cell.length_c   1.000
_cell.angle_alpha   90.00
_cell.angle_beta   90.00
_cell.angle_gamma   90.00
#
_symmetry.space_group_name_H-M   'P 1'
#
loop_
_entity.id
_entity.type
_entity.pdbx_description
1 polymer ?
#
loop_
_entity_poly.entity_id
_entity_poly.type
_entity_poly.pdbx_seq_one_letter_code
_entity_poly.pdbx_strand_id
1 'polypeptide(L)'
;MKLKNDIVNLIVRVEHHLCPQYCGVVDRRRIIAFLLLTISELVIIPYHIMLFLLVKEPYGLSLCGLHTFVFCILQFLIWKRKIAFVKGISSLYLLMFAKLALDSVFCINFGFANDNLSVICNLFVVFILAITALSQTLYKTCAIITVGMIPLLLIYLFTTPLMPALFSM
;
A
#
# COMPACT_ATOMS: atom_id res chain seq x y z
N MET A 1 9.59 -23.53 -19.01
CA MET A 1 8.17 -23.56 -19.44
C MET A 1 7.21 -24.06 -18.36
N LYS A 2 7.54 -25.11 -17.61
CA LYS A 2 6.65 -25.71 -16.59
C LYS A 2 6.23 -24.72 -15.48
N LEU A 3 7.20 -24.03 -14.86
CA LEU A 3 6.95 -23.02 -13.81
C LEU A 3 6.01 -21.89 -14.24
N LYS A 4 6.17 -21.37 -15.46
CA LYS A 4 5.31 -20.34 -16.04
C LYS A 4 3.86 -20.84 -16.16
N ASN A 5 3.68 -22.10 -16.54
CA ASN A 5 2.36 -22.70 -16.69
C ASN A 5 1.69 -22.92 -15.33
N ASP A 6 2.46 -23.33 -14.32
CA ASP A 6 1.97 -23.54 -12.96
C ASP A 6 1.52 -22.23 -12.29
N ILE A 7 2.26 -21.13 -12.48
CA ILE A 7 1.88 -19.79 -11.98
C ILE A 7 0.58 -19.31 -12.62
N VAL A 8 0.43 -19.46 -13.94
CA VAL A 8 -0.79 -19.06 -14.64
C VAL A 8 -1.98 -19.89 -14.15
N ASN A 9 -1.82 -21.21 -13.99
CA ASN A 9 -2.85 -22.09 -13.46
C ASN A 9 -3.26 -21.70 -12.04
N LEU A 10 -2.31 -21.28 -11.19
CA LEU A 10 -2.59 -20.78 -9.85
C LEU A 10 -3.42 -19.50 -9.90
N ILE A 11 -3.03 -18.52 -10.72
CA ILE A 11 -3.76 -17.25 -10.88
C ILE A 11 -5.19 -17.51 -11.34
N VAL A 12 -5.38 -18.40 -12.33
CA VAL A 12 -6.71 -18.77 -12.84
C VAL A 12 -7.57 -19.43 -11.76
N ARG A 13 -6.98 -20.29 -10.91
CA ARG A 13 -7.70 -20.90 -9.79
C ARG A 13 -8.14 -19.87 -8.76
N VAL A 14 -7.26 -18.94 -8.39
CA VAL A 14 -7.57 -17.84 -7.47
C VAL A 14 -8.65 -16.93 -8.06
N GLU A 15 -8.56 -16.66 -9.37
CA GLU A 15 -9.55 -15.89 -10.12
C GLU A 15 -10.94 -16.49 -10.02
N HIS A 16 -11.08 -17.79 -10.31
CA HIS A 16 -12.38 -18.48 -10.23
C HIS A 16 -12.94 -18.53 -8.80
N HIS A 17 -12.08 -18.62 -7.79
CA HIS A 17 -12.50 -18.63 -6.39
C HIS A 17 -13.05 -17.27 -5.96
N LEU A 18 -12.32 -16.18 -6.23
CA LEU A 18 -12.65 -14.83 -5.77
C LEU A 18 -13.72 -14.14 -6.65
N CYS A 19 -13.68 -14.39 -7.96
CA CYS A 19 -14.57 -13.82 -8.97
C CYS A 19 -15.21 -14.93 -9.82
N PRO A 20 -16.27 -15.61 -9.33
CA PRO A 20 -16.90 -16.71 -10.07
C PRO A 20 -17.68 -16.25 -11.31
N GLN A 21 -18.08 -14.98 -11.35
CA GLN A 21 -18.63 -14.35 -12.54
C GLN A 21 -17.49 -13.61 -13.24
N TYR A 22 -16.88 -14.27 -14.22
CA TYR A 22 -15.75 -13.72 -14.98
C TYR A 22 -16.22 -12.53 -15.84
N CYS A 23 -15.71 -11.32 -15.55
CA CYS A 23 -16.09 -10.09 -16.26
C CYS A 23 -14.93 -9.47 -17.08
N GLY A 24 -13.88 -10.24 -17.38
CA GLY A 24 -12.85 -9.85 -18.36
C GLY A 24 -11.56 -9.26 -17.77
N VAL A 25 -10.87 -8.43 -18.57
CA VAL A 25 -9.47 -7.99 -18.32
C VAL A 25 -9.28 -7.21 -17.01
N VAL A 26 -10.30 -6.46 -16.59
CA VAL A 26 -10.24 -5.61 -15.39
C VAL A 26 -10.15 -6.43 -14.11
N ASP A 27 -10.94 -7.51 -13.98
CA ASP A 27 -10.91 -8.35 -12.78
C ASP A 27 -9.61 -9.15 -12.67
N ARG A 28 -9.07 -9.61 -13.79
CA ARG A 28 -7.74 -10.22 -13.82
C ARG A 28 -6.66 -9.25 -13.30
N ARG A 29 -6.70 -7.97 -13.71
CA ARG A 29 -5.76 -6.95 -13.19
C ARG A 29 -5.91 -6.76 -11.68
N ARG A 30 -7.13 -6.77 -11.15
CA ARG A 30 -7.40 -6.68 -9.71
C ARG A 30 -6.83 -7.89 -8.96
N ILE A 31 -7.01 -9.11 -9.48
CA ILE A 31 -6.47 -10.33 -8.86
C ILE A 31 -4.94 -10.31 -8.84
N ILE A 32 -4.31 -9.92 -9.95
CA ILE A 32 -2.85 -9.80 -10.02
C ILE A 32 -2.35 -8.78 -8.99
N ALA A 33 -2.97 -7.60 -8.90
CA ALA A 33 -2.59 -6.60 -7.91
C ALA A 33 -2.85 -7.05 -6.47
N PHE A 34 -3.96 -7.73 -6.20
CA PHE A 34 -4.25 -8.32 -4.90
C PHE A 34 -3.15 -9.30 -4.48
N LEU A 35 -2.74 -10.21 -5.36
CA LEU A 35 -1.67 -11.17 -5.08
C LEU A 35 -0.33 -10.46 -4.85
N LEU A 36 0.03 -9.51 -5.73
CA LEU A 36 1.28 -8.76 -5.60
C LEU A 36 1.35 -7.97 -4.30
N LEU A 37 0.28 -7.23 -3.96
CA LEU A 37 0.19 -6.47 -2.70
C LEU A 37 0.24 -7.38 -1.48
N THR A 38 -0.40 -8.55 -1.55
CA THR A 38 -0.40 -9.51 -0.44
C THR A 38 1.00 -10.09 -0.22
N ILE A 39 1.69 -10.48 -1.30
CA ILE A 39 3.06 -11.00 -1.23
C ILE A 39 4.03 -9.91 -0.76
N SER A 40 3.91 -8.68 -1.26
CA SER A 40 4.77 -7.59 -0.81
C SER A 40 4.60 -7.31 0.67
N GLU A 41 3.35 -7.26 1.17
CA GLU A 41 3.10 -7.03 2.60
C GLU A 41 3.62 -8.16 3.49
N LEU A 42 3.54 -9.42 3.03
CA LEU A 42 4.13 -10.57 3.75
C LEU A 42 5.64 -10.44 3.94
N VAL A 43 6.34 -9.71 3.07
CA VAL A 43 7.79 -9.44 3.19
C VAL A 43 8.05 -8.14 3.97
N ILE A 44 7.28 -7.09 3.72
CA ILE A 44 7.49 -5.76 4.28
C ILE A 44 7.14 -5.72 5.78
N ILE A 45 6.07 -6.40 6.21
CA ILE A 45 5.63 -6.41 7.62
C ILE A 45 6.73 -6.98 8.54
N PRO A 46 7.27 -8.19 8.32
CA PRO A 46 8.34 -8.73 9.16
C PRO A 46 9.58 -7.82 9.19
N TYR A 47 9.92 -7.22 8.04
CA TYR A 47 11.03 -6.28 7.96
C TYR A 47 10.82 -5.06 8.87
N HIS A 48 9.64 -4.43 8.84
CA HIS A 48 9.34 -3.27 9.70
C HIS A 48 9.28 -3.66 11.18
N ILE A 49 8.76 -4.85 11.52
CA ILE A 49 8.76 -5.35 12.90
C ILE A 49 10.20 -5.50 13.40
N MET A 50 11.09 -6.14 12.62
CA MET A 50 12.51 -6.24 13.00
C MET A 50 13.18 -4.87 13.13
N LEU A 51 12.90 -3.96 12.21
CA LEU A 51 13.44 -2.60 12.23
C LEU A 51 13.02 -1.84 13.51
N PHE A 52 11.73 -1.82 13.84
CA PHE A 52 11.25 -1.13 15.03
C PHE A 52 11.70 -1.79 16.34
N LEU A 53 11.87 -3.11 16.37
CA LEU A 53 12.48 -3.81 17.51
C LEU A 53 13.96 -3.42 17.69
N LEU A 54 14.71 -3.26 16.60
CA LEU A 54 16.12 -2.87 16.62
C LEU A 54 16.29 -1.42 17.11
N VAL A 55 15.46 -0.50 16.62
CA VAL A 55 15.50 0.93 16.98
C VAL A 55 14.84 1.20 18.34
N LYS A 56 14.13 0.23 18.92
CA LYS A 56 13.39 0.34 20.21
C LYS A 56 12.32 1.44 20.20
N GLU A 57 11.65 1.61 19.07
CA GLU A 57 10.58 2.61 18.89
C GLU A 57 9.19 1.99 19.12
N PRO A 58 8.55 2.20 20.29
CA PRO A 58 7.33 1.48 20.67
C PRO A 58 6.12 1.93 19.86
N TYR A 59 6.07 3.21 19.45
CA TYR A 59 4.96 3.75 18.66
C TYR A 59 4.92 3.16 17.25
N GLY A 60 6.07 3.06 16.58
CA GLY A 60 6.20 2.43 15.26
C GLY A 60 5.84 0.93 15.31
N LEU A 61 6.32 0.23 16.35
CA LEU A 61 5.99 -1.18 16.55
C LEU A 61 4.48 -1.41 16.75
N SER A 62 3.82 -0.58 17.57
CA SER A 62 2.38 -0.66 17.84
C SER A 62 1.56 -0.44 16.56
N LEU A 63 1.91 0.57 15.77
CA LEU A 63 1.23 0.85 14.50
C LEU A 63 1.48 -0.23 13.45
N CYS A 64 2.69 -0.80 13.39
CA CYS A 64 2.99 -1.95 12.54
C CYS A 64 2.16 -3.18 12.96
N GLY A 65 2.00 -3.41 14.26
CA GLY A 65 1.13 -4.45 14.81
C GLY A 65 -0.34 -4.25 14.44
N LEU A 66 -0.86 -3.02 14.58
CA LEU A 66 -2.22 -2.66 14.20
C LEU A 66 -2.44 -2.84 12.69
N HIS A 67 -1.50 -2.38 11.86
CA HIS A 67 -1.53 -2.59 10.42
C HIS A 67 -1.61 -4.08 10.07
N THR A 68 -0.75 -4.89 10.70
CA THR A 68 -0.72 -6.35 10.50
C THR A 68 -2.05 -7.00 10.89
N PHE A 69 -2.63 -6.59 12.02
CA PHE A 69 -3.92 -7.08 12.47
C PHE A 69 -5.05 -6.77 11.48
N VAL A 70 -5.14 -5.51 11.04
CA VAL A 70 -6.13 -5.08 10.04
C VAL A 70 -5.92 -5.80 8.70
N PHE A 71 -4.66 -5.95 8.26
CA PHE A 71 -4.31 -6.69 7.06
C PHE A 71 -4.77 -8.16 7.15
N CYS A 72 -4.50 -8.86 8.25
CA CYS A 72 -4.92 -10.24 8.45
C CYS A 72 -6.45 -10.40 8.43
N ILE A 73 -7.19 -9.50 9.10
CA ILE A 73 -8.65 -9.49 9.06
C ILE A 73 -9.12 -9.30 7.62
N LEU A 74 -8.54 -8.35 6.90
CA LEU A 74 -8.95 -8.05 5.55
C LEU A 74 -8.69 -9.22 4.60
N GLN A 75 -7.52 -9.86 4.71
CA GLN A 75 -7.21 -11.10 3.98
C GLN A 75 -8.26 -12.17 4.29
N PHE A 76 -8.55 -12.41 5.56
CA PHE A 76 -9.57 -13.39 5.96
C PHE A 76 -10.95 -13.10 5.35
N LEU A 77 -11.41 -11.85 5.39
CA LEU A 77 -12.69 -11.43 4.83
C LEU A 77 -12.76 -11.61 3.30
N ILE A 78 -11.67 -11.31 2.59
CA ILE A 78 -11.57 -11.48 1.13
C ILE A 78 -11.58 -12.97 0.77
N TRP A 79 -10.73 -13.77 1.42
CA TRP A 79 -10.61 -15.21 1.14
C TRP A 79 -11.88 -15.99 1.47
N LYS A 80 -12.59 -15.61 2.55
CA LYS A 80 -13.91 -16.15 2.91
C LYS A 80 -15.07 -15.52 2.14
N ARG A 81 -14.79 -14.58 1.23
CA ARG A 81 -15.78 -13.88 0.39
C ARG A 81 -16.90 -13.25 1.21
N LYS A 82 -16.60 -12.80 2.44
CA LYS A 82 -17.52 -12.07 3.31
C LYS A 82 -17.75 -10.63 2.83
N ILE A 83 -16.80 -10.11 2.06
CA ILE A 83 -16.91 -8.83 1.36
C ILE A 83 -16.75 -9.03 -0.15
N ALA A 84 -17.37 -8.15 -0.93
CA ALA A 84 -17.18 -8.15 -2.39
C ALA A 84 -15.69 -7.88 -2.73
N PHE A 85 -15.13 -8.62 -3.69
CA PHE A 85 -13.70 -8.54 -4.02
C PHE A 85 -13.27 -7.11 -4.37
N VAL A 86 -14.09 -6.37 -5.13
CA VAL A 86 -13.87 -4.95 -5.47
C VAL A 86 -13.75 -4.07 -4.22
N LYS A 87 -14.58 -4.30 -3.20
CA LYS A 87 -14.49 -3.59 -1.92
C LYS A 87 -13.24 -4.02 -1.15
N GLY A 88 -12.92 -5.31 -1.17
CA GLY A 88 -11.73 -5.86 -0.51
C GLY A 88 -10.41 -5.30 -1.05
N ILE A 89 -10.23 -5.29 -2.37
CA ILE A 89 -9.04 -4.70 -2.99
C ILE A 89 -8.98 -3.18 -2.77
N SER A 90 -10.12 -2.48 -2.83
CA SER A 90 -10.17 -1.06 -2.48
C SER A 90 -9.71 -0.80 -1.04
N SER A 91 -10.15 -1.61 -0.07
CA SER A 91 -9.69 -1.46 1.31
C SER A 91 -8.21 -1.78 1.48
N LEU A 92 -7.66 -2.72 0.70
CA LEU A 92 -6.22 -2.98 0.71
C LEU A 92 -5.43 -1.77 0.21
N TYR A 93 -5.85 -1.13 -0.89
CA TYR A 93 -5.22 0.10 -1.35
C TYR A 93 -5.25 1.22 -0.30
N LEU A 94 -6.38 1.39 0.40
CA LEU A 94 -6.50 2.40 1.46
C LEU A 94 -5.62 2.07 2.67
N LEU A 95 -5.51 0.79 3.04
CA LEU A 95 -4.63 0.34 4.12
C LEU A 95 -3.16 0.61 3.78
N MET A 96 -2.74 0.30 2.54
CA MET A 96 -1.39 0.59 2.05
C MET A 96 -1.10 2.09 2.01
N PHE A 97 -2.06 2.89 1.54
CA PHE A 97 -1.95 4.34 1.56
C PHE A 97 -1.77 4.87 2.99
N ALA A 98 -2.58 4.39 3.94
CA ALA A 98 -2.49 4.81 5.34
C ALA A 98 -1.12 4.45 5.95
N LYS A 99 -0.60 3.25 5.68
CA LYS A 99 0.74 2.83 6.12
C LYS A 99 1.83 3.74 5.57
N LEU A 100 1.88 3.94 4.25
CA LEU A 100 2.90 4.78 3.61
C LEU A 100 2.82 6.25 4.05
N ALA A 101 1.61 6.77 4.29
CA ALA A 101 1.41 8.10 4.82
C ALA A 101 1.96 8.22 6.26
N LEU A 102 1.68 7.23 7.12
CA LEU A 102 2.22 7.18 8.48
C LEU A 102 3.74 7.04 8.46
N ASP A 103 4.30 6.14 7.65
CA ASP A 103 5.74 5.93 7.53
C ASP A 103 6.44 7.22 7.08
N SER A 104 5.84 7.96 6.14
CA SER A 104 6.36 9.27 5.72
C SER A 104 6.37 10.30 6.87
N VAL A 105 5.31 10.34 7.68
CA VAL A 105 5.24 11.22 8.86
C VAL A 105 6.28 10.80 9.93
N PHE A 106 6.50 9.50 10.12
CA PHE A 106 7.56 9.00 11.00
C PHE A 106 8.95 9.38 10.50
N CYS A 107 9.23 9.23 9.21
CA CYS A 107 10.51 9.64 8.62
C CYS A 107 10.77 11.15 8.80
N ILE A 108 9.74 11.98 8.66
CA ILE A 108 9.86 13.44 8.86
C ILE A 108 10.14 13.79 10.32
N ASN A 109 9.42 13.17 11.27
CA ASN A 109 9.47 13.55 12.69
C ASN A 109 10.57 12.86 13.50
N PHE A 110 10.93 11.63 13.13
CA PHE A 110 11.82 10.75 13.91
C PHE A 110 12.97 10.17 13.07
N GLY A 111 13.07 10.51 11.78
CA GLY A 111 14.13 10.01 10.91
C GLY A 111 15.52 10.44 11.35
N PHE A 112 16.46 9.51 11.34
CA PHE A 112 17.87 9.78 11.61
C PHE A 112 18.48 10.53 10.40
N ALA A 113 18.79 11.82 10.57
CA ALA A 113 19.36 12.70 9.54
C ALA A 113 18.56 12.79 8.23
N ASN A 114 17.66 13.79 8.09
CA ASN A 114 16.98 14.18 6.85
C ASN A 114 16.69 13.01 5.89
N ASP A 115 15.86 12.06 6.33
CA ASP A 115 15.48 10.86 5.56
C ASP A 115 14.48 11.19 4.43
N ASN A 116 14.84 12.18 3.61
CA ASN A 116 14.05 12.70 2.50
C ASN A 116 13.88 11.65 1.40
N LEU A 117 14.86 10.75 1.25
CA LEU A 117 14.79 9.67 0.27
C LEU A 117 13.63 8.73 0.58
N SER A 118 13.48 8.29 1.84
CA SER A 118 12.38 7.41 2.24
C SER A 118 11.02 8.07 2.06
N VAL A 119 10.89 9.37 2.37
CA VAL A 119 9.65 10.12 2.16
C VAL A 119 9.31 10.23 0.66
N ILE A 120 10.28 10.56 -0.20
CA ILE A 120 10.08 10.63 -1.65
C ILE A 120 9.71 9.25 -2.21
N CYS A 121 10.38 8.19 -1.77
CA CYS A 121 10.06 6.82 -2.17
C CYS A 121 8.64 6.43 -1.75
N ASN A 122 8.21 6.76 -0.54
CA ASN A 122 6.85 6.49 -0.07
C ASN A 122 5.81 7.24 -0.92
N LEU A 123 6.04 8.53 -1.19
CA LEU A 123 5.19 9.33 -2.08
C LEU A 123 5.09 8.74 -3.49
N PHE A 124 6.22 8.27 -4.04
CA PHE A 124 6.26 7.62 -5.34
C PHE A 124 5.45 6.32 -5.36
N VAL A 125 5.56 5.49 -4.32
CA VAL A 125 4.75 4.27 -4.20
C VAL A 125 3.26 4.62 -4.09
N VAL A 126 2.89 5.65 -3.32
CA VAL A 126 1.49 6.11 -3.25
C VAL A 126 0.97 6.55 -4.63
N PHE A 127 1.79 7.22 -5.44
CA PHE A 127 1.43 7.59 -6.80
C PHE A 127 1.18 6.35 -7.69
N ILE A 128 2.03 5.32 -7.57
CA ILE A 128 1.81 4.03 -8.24
C ILE A 128 0.49 3.38 -7.77
N LEU A 129 0.16 3.46 -6.47
CA LEU A 129 -1.12 2.96 -5.94
C LEU A 129 -2.32 3.69 -6.56
N ALA A 130 -2.23 5.01 -6.76
CA ALA A 130 -3.29 5.79 -7.41
C ALA A 130 -3.48 5.38 -8.89
N ILE A 131 -2.39 5.28 -9.66
CA ILE A 131 -2.44 4.85 -11.07
C ILE A 131 -2.98 3.43 -11.20
N THR A 132 -2.53 2.51 -10.33
CA THR A 132 -3.01 1.12 -10.35
C THR A 132 -4.49 1.02 -10.00
N ALA A 133 -4.97 1.78 -9.00
CA ALA A 133 -6.40 1.88 -8.70
C ALA A 133 -7.21 2.42 -9.90
N LEU A 134 -6.72 3.46 -10.59
CA LEU A 134 -7.35 3.99 -11.80
C LEU A 134 -7.41 2.95 -12.93
N SER A 135 -6.32 2.21 -13.16
CA SER A 135 -6.23 1.16 -14.18
C SER A 135 -7.20 -0.02 -13.96
N GLN A 136 -7.72 -0.14 -12.74
CA GLN A 136 -8.66 -1.16 -12.27
C GLN A 136 -10.08 -0.63 -12.10
N THR A 137 -10.34 0.58 -12.59
CA THR A 137 -11.64 1.29 -12.53
C THR A 137 -12.16 1.51 -11.10
N LEU A 138 -11.25 1.60 -10.12
CA LEU A 138 -11.54 1.93 -8.72
C LEU A 138 -11.53 3.45 -8.52
N TYR A 139 -12.42 4.16 -9.22
CA TYR A 139 -12.40 5.63 -9.28
C TYR A 139 -12.51 6.31 -7.92
N LYS A 140 -13.38 5.80 -7.03
CA LYS A 140 -13.52 6.34 -5.67
C LYS A 140 -12.24 6.18 -4.85
N THR A 141 -11.61 5.02 -4.93
CA THR A 141 -10.35 4.72 -4.23
C THR A 141 -9.21 5.59 -4.75
N CYS A 142 -9.10 5.72 -6.07
CA CYS A 142 -8.13 6.60 -6.71
C CYS A 142 -8.32 8.05 -6.24
N ALA A 143 -9.55 8.57 -6.25
CA ALA A 143 -9.84 9.92 -5.81
C ALA A 143 -9.45 10.15 -4.34
N ILE A 144 -9.76 9.20 -3.45
CA ILE A 144 -9.37 9.27 -2.03
C ILE A 144 -7.85 9.31 -1.88
N ILE A 145 -7.11 8.45 -2.59
CA ILE A 145 -5.64 8.44 -2.53
C ILE A 145 -5.07 9.76 -3.06
N THR A 146 -5.56 10.24 -4.21
CA THR A 146 -5.08 11.49 -4.81
C THR A 146 -5.34 12.70 -3.90
N VAL A 147 -6.53 12.81 -3.32
CA VAL A 147 -6.84 13.88 -2.35
C VAL A 147 -5.99 13.72 -1.09
N GLY A 148 -5.81 12.48 -0.61
CA GLY A 148 -4.98 12.18 0.56
C GLY A 148 -3.49 12.46 0.37
N MET A 149 -2.99 12.48 -0.87
CA MET A 149 -1.60 12.89 -1.15
C MET A 149 -1.35 14.37 -0.93
N ILE A 150 -2.37 15.24 -1.07
CA ILE A 150 -2.22 16.70 -0.91
C ILE A 150 -1.67 17.07 0.46
N PRO A 151 -2.28 16.65 1.60
CA PRO A 151 -1.73 16.98 2.91
C PRO A 151 -0.35 16.37 3.13
N LEU A 152 -0.07 15.18 2.60
CA LEU A 152 1.24 14.54 2.74
C LEU A 152 2.36 15.34 2.04
N LEU A 153 2.09 15.82 0.83
CA LEU A 153 2.98 16.69 0.07
C LEU A 153 3.17 18.03 0.76
N LEU A 154 2.09 18.63 1.29
CA LEU A 154 2.18 19.89 2.03
C LEU A 154 3.07 19.75 3.26
N ILE A 155 2.87 18.70 4.08
CA ILE A 155 3.70 18.43 5.25
C ILE A 155 5.16 18.28 4.84
N TYR A 156 5.45 17.53 3.78
CA TYR A 156 6.82 17.35 3.28
C TYR A 156 7.46 18.67 2.82
N LEU A 157 6.73 19.50 2.06
CA LEU A 157 7.23 20.79 1.57
C LEU A 157 7.48 21.82 2.68
N PHE A 158 6.65 21.82 3.73
CA PHE A 158 6.82 22.72 4.87
C PHE A 158 7.93 22.30 5.83
N THR A 159 8.24 21.01 5.90
CA THR A 159 9.24 20.46 6.84
C THR A 159 10.62 20.33 6.23
N THR A 160 10.73 20.23 4.91
CA THR A 160 12.03 20.29 4.22
C THR A 160 12.51 21.74 4.07
N PRO A 161 13.82 22.01 4.21
CA PRO A 161 14.40 23.33 3.93
C PRO A 161 14.43 23.66 2.43
N LEU A 162 13.44 23.18 1.66
CA LEU A 162 13.22 23.60 0.29
C LEU A 162 12.68 25.04 0.28
N MET A 163 11.81 25.42 1.22
CA MET A 163 11.24 26.78 1.27
C MET A 163 12.30 27.87 1.44
N PRO A 164 13.29 27.78 2.36
CA PRO A 164 14.41 28.71 2.38
C PRO A 164 15.21 28.71 1.07
N ALA A 165 15.45 27.55 0.43
CA ALA A 165 16.26 27.46 -0.79
C ALA A 165 15.55 27.91 -2.07
N LEU A 166 14.22 27.81 -2.13
CA LEU A 166 13.38 28.18 -3.29
C LEU A 166 12.94 29.64 -3.22
N PHE A 167 12.89 30.22 -2.01
CA PHE A 167 12.56 31.63 -1.74
C PHE A 167 13.76 32.48 -1.28
N SER A 168 14.99 31.94 -1.30
CA SER A 168 16.23 32.72 -1.11
C SER A 168 16.78 33.32 -2.42
N MET A 169 15.92 33.60 -3.41
CA MET A 169 16.27 34.46 -4.55
C MET A 169 15.60 35.81 -4.39
#